data_AF-A0A949DH41-F1
#
_entry.id   AF-A0A949DH41-F1
#
_cell.length_a   1.000
_cell.length_b   1.000
_cell.length_c   1.000
_cell.angle_alpha   90.00
_cell.angle_beta   90.00
_cell.angle_gamma   90.00
#
_symmetry.space_group_name_H-M   'P 1'
#
loop_
_entity.id
_entity.type
_entity.pdbx_description
1 polymer ?
#
loop_
_entity_poly.entity_id
_entity_poly.type
_entity_poly.pdbx_seq_one_letter_code
_entity_poly.pdbx_strand_id
1 'polypeptide(L)'
;MITKVSIKKVASYGENPAVLETTEKINLIYGLNGAGKTVFSNYLANKDSSDFSNCSIEGLDNEKILVYNQNFIEKNFYEKSTQKGIFTLSSENKVAEEKMYEVCENEAKNLNS
;
A
#
# COMPACT_ATOMS: atom_id res chain seq x y z
N MET A 1 6.03 17.70 6.59
CA MET A 1 5.58 17.88 5.18
C MET A 1 6.66 17.41 4.22
N ILE A 2 6.35 16.51 3.28
CA ILE A 2 7.33 16.00 2.30
C ILE A 2 7.97 17.16 1.53
N THR A 3 9.29 17.24 1.59
CA THR A 3 10.10 18.24 0.86
C THR A 3 10.87 17.61 -0.30
N LYS A 4 11.19 16.31 -0.19
CA LYS A 4 11.93 15.58 -1.20
C LYS A 4 11.56 14.11 -1.25
N VAL A 5 11.50 13.57 -2.46
CA VAL A 5 11.34 12.14 -2.75
C VAL A 5 12.38 11.73 -3.77
N SER A 6 13.17 10.71 -3.46
CA SER A 6 14.16 10.12 -4.39
C SER A 6 13.79 8.68 -4.68
N ILE A 7 13.66 8.32 -5.96
CA ILE A 7 13.35 6.96 -6.41
C ILE A 7 14.47 6.46 -7.32
N LYS A 8 14.97 5.25 -7.04
CA LYS A 8 16.12 4.66 -7.72
C LYS A 8 16.05 3.13 -7.70
N LYS A 9 16.54 2.49 -8.77
CA LYS A 9 16.69 1.03 -8.90
C LYS A 9 15.41 0.24 -8.58
N VAL A 10 14.26 0.71 -9.06
CA VAL A 10 12.97 0.03 -8.85
C VAL A 10 12.07 0.16 -10.08
N ALA A 11 11.55 -0.97 -10.56
CA ALA A 11 10.71 -1.05 -11.76
C ALA A 11 11.32 -0.29 -12.96
N SER A 12 10.70 0.80 -13.41
CA SER A 12 11.18 1.63 -14.53
C SER A 12 12.20 2.72 -14.13
N TYR A 13 12.49 2.89 -12.84
CA TYR A 13 13.51 3.81 -12.35
C TYR A 13 14.88 3.15 -12.42
N GLY A 14 15.78 3.75 -13.20
CA GLY A 14 17.13 3.24 -13.43
C GLY A 14 18.13 3.52 -12.31
N GLU A 15 19.41 3.44 -12.67
CA GLU A 15 20.56 3.64 -11.77
C GLU A 15 20.70 5.09 -11.28
N ASN A 16 20.29 6.05 -12.10
CA ASN A 16 20.26 7.46 -11.73
C ASN A 16 18.97 7.75 -10.95
N PRO A 17 19.07 8.40 -9.78
CA PRO A 17 17.89 8.71 -8.98
C PRO A 17 17.02 9.75 -9.69
N ALA A 18 15.72 9.47 -9.76
CA ALA A 18 14.72 10.47 -10.10
C ALA A 18 14.30 11.19 -8.82
N VAL A 19 14.43 12.51 -8.81
CA VAL A 19 14.23 13.32 -7.61
C VAL A 19 13.07 14.30 -7.84
N LEU A 20 12.13 14.30 -6.90
CA LEU A 20 11.12 15.33 -6.75
C LEU A 20 11.48 16.17 -5.53
N GLU A 21 11.72 17.47 -5.71
CA GLU A 21 11.89 18.45 -4.64
C GLU A 21 10.75 19.46 -4.72
N THR A 22 10.17 19.80 -3.57
CA THR A 22 9.04 20.74 -3.51
C THR A 22 8.93 21.43 -2.16
N THR A 23 8.44 22.67 -2.19
CA THR A 23 7.99 23.43 -1.02
C THR A 23 6.47 23.60 -1.00
N GLU A 24 5.79 23.12 -2.04
CA GLU A 24 4.36 23.31 -2.24
C GLU A 24 3.55 22.31 -1.44
N LYS A 25 2.44 22.77 -0.87
CA LYS A 25 1.49 21.91 -0.14
C LYS A 25 0.72 20.98 -1.09
N ILE A 26 0.52 21.41 -2.34
CA ILE A 26 -0.22 20.67 -3.36
C ILE A 26 0.72 20.45 -4.54
N ASN A 27 0.88 19.20 -4.95
CA ASN A 27 1.77 18.81 -6.04
C ASN A 27 0.96 18.01 -7.07
N LEU A 28 1.15 18.31 -8.36
CA LEU A 28 0.55 17.57 -9.47
C LEU A 28 1.64 16.84 -10.25
N ILE A 29 1.64 15.51 -10.19
CA ILE A 29 2.57 14.65 -10.93
C ILE A 29 1.83 13.99 -12.08
N TYR A 30 2.27 14.25 -13.31
CA TYR A 30 1.65 13.73 -14.53
C TYR A 30 2.71 13.23 -15.53
N GLY A 31 2.28 12.45 -16.52
CA GLY A 31 3.16 11.88 -17.54
C GLY A 31 2.50 10.73 -18.29
N LEU A 32 3.19 10.19 -19.29
CA LEU A 32 2.70 9.09 -20.13
C LEU A 32 2.52 7.78 -19.35
N ASN A 33 1.79 6.83 -19.94
CA ASN A 33 1.71 5.47 -19.41
C ASN A 33 3.12 4.84 -19.36
N GLY A 34 3.43 4.15 -18.27
CA GLY A 34 4.77 3.59 -18.04
C GLY A 34 5.81 4.56 -17.46
N ALA A 35 5.49 5.86 -17.30
CA ALA A 35 6.44 6.85 -16.75
C ALA A 35 6.76 6.68 -15.24
N GLY A 36 6.30 5.61 -14.58
CA GLY A 36 6.62 5.33 -13.16
C GLY A 36 5.64 5.90 -12.12
N LYS A 37 4.56 6.59 -12.52
CA LYS A 37 3.57 7.19 -11.60
C LYS A 37 3.02 6.20 -10.57
N THR A 38 2.63 5.00 -11.02
CA THR A 38 2.12 3.95 -10.12
C THR A 38 3.18 3.51 -9.11
N VAL A 39 4.43 3.34 -9.56
CA VAL A 39 5.56 2.96 -8.71
C VAL A 39 5.84 4.03 -7.67
N PHE A 40 5.82 5.31 -8.06
CA PHE A 40 5.92 6.44 -7.13
C PHE A 40 4.85 6.38 -6.04
N SER A 41 3.58 6.16 -6.42
CA SER A 41 2.49 6.03 -5.43
C SER A 41 2.65 4.81 -4.52
N ASN A 42 3.14 3.67 -5.05
CA ASN A 42 3.35 2.45 -4.29
C ASN A 42 4.48 2.60 -3.28
N TYR A 43 5.53 3.34 -3.63
CA TYR A 43 6.60 3.69 -2.70
C TYR A 43 6.05 4.50 -1.52
N LEU A 44 5.24 5.54 -1.78
CA LEU A 44 4.59 6.30 -0.71
C LEU A 44 3.69 5.44 0.19
N ALA A 45 3.06 4.39 -0.37
CA ALA A 45 2.15 3.51 0.36
C ALA A 45 2.90 2.51 1.26
N ASN A 46 4.09 2.07 0.85
CA ASN A 46 4.89 1.08 1.59
C ASN A 46 6.39 1.37 1.47
N LYS A 47 6.81 2.49 2.05
CA LYS A 47 8.20 2.99 1.95
C LYS A 47 9.24 2.04 2.53
N ASP A 48 8.83 1.17 3.44
CA ASP A 48 9.72 0.24 4.18
C ASP A 48 9.85 -1.13 3.48
N SER A 49 9.22 -1.32 2.30
CA SER A 49 9.42 -2.53 1.51
C SER A 49 10.88 -2.66 1.05
N SER A 50 11.39 -3.90 1.01
CA SER A 50 12.72 -4.21 0.47
C SER A 50 12.91 -3.73 -0.97
N ASP A 51 11.83 -3.70 -1.74
CA ASP A 51 11.83 -3.24 -3.14
C ASP A 51 12.22 -1.76 -3.28
N PHE A 52 12.06 -0.97 -2.22
CA PHE A 52 12.35 0.46 -2.18
C PHE A 52 13.60 0.80 -1.36
N SER A 53 14.46 -0.18 -1.08
CA SER A 53 15.71 -0.02 -0.32
C SER A 53 16.67 1.07 -0.84
N ASN A 54 16.53 1.47 -2.11
CA ASN A 54 17.33 2.53 -2.74
C ASN A 54 16.60 3.88 -2.83
N CYS A 55 15.39 3.98 -2.27
CA CYS A 55 14.56 5.18 -2.31
C CYS A 55 14.63 5.92 -0.96
N SER A 56 14.31 7.22 -0.96
CA SER A 56 14.27 8.03 0.26
C SER A 56 13.19 9.10 0.22
N ILE A 57 12.75 9.56 1.40
CA ILE A 57 11.84 10.69 1.60
C ILE A 57 12.43 11.59 2.69
N GLU A 58 12.34 12.90 2.48
CA GLU A 58 12.69 13.92 3.47
C GLU A 58 11.48 14.80 3.80
N GLY A 59 11.51 15.43 4.97
CA GLY A 59 10.46 16.33 5.46
C GLY A 59 9.28 15.62 6.16
N LEU A 60 9.36 14.30 6.35
CA LEU A 60 8.46 13.59 7.27
C LEU A 60 9.13 13.49 8.63
N ASP A 61 8.41 13.92 9.67
CA ASP A 61 8.78 13.68 11.05
C ASP A 61 8.00 12.44 11.53
N ASN A 62 6.79 12.66 12.05
CA ASN A 62 5.91 11.61 12.59
C ASN A 62 4.56 11.54 11.87
N GLU A 63 4.44 12.17 10.70
CA GLU A 63 3.19 12.16 9.94
C GLU A 63 2.93 10.81 9.26
N LYS A 64 1.67 10.37 9.31
CA LYS A 64 1.21 9.20 8.57
C LYS A 64 0.96 9.55 7.11
N ILE A 65 1.59 8.82 6.19
CA ILE A 65 1.28 8.91 4.76
C ILE A 65 0.01 8.11 4.48
N LEU A 66 -0.97 8.75 3.83
CA LEU A 66 -2.18 8.09 3.33
C LEU A 66 -2.12 8.08 1.80
N VAL A 67 -2.18 6.90 1.20
CA VAL A 67 -2.13 6.74 -0.25
C VAL A 67 -3.43 6.11 -0.74
N TYR A 68 -4.08 6.80 -1.65
CA TYR A 68 -5.24 6.31 -2.38
C TYR A 68 -4.82 5.98 -3.82
N ASN A 69 -4.62 4.69 -4.09
CA ASN A 69 -4.25 4.18 -5.40
C ASN A 69 -4.95 2.83 -5.68
N GLN A 70 -4.63 2.22 -6.82
CA GLN A 70 -5.25 0.96 -7.24
C GLN A 70 -5.07 -0.16 -6.18
N ASN A 71 -3.89 -0.31 -5.59
CA ASN A 71 -3.62 -1.31 -4.55
C ASN A 71 -4.49 -1.09 -3.30
N PHE A 72 -4.70 0.18 -2.90
CA PHE A 72 -5.61 0.51 -1.81
C PHE A 72 -7.04 0.07 -2.15
N ILE A 73 -7.49 0.32 -3.38
CA ILE A 73 -8.84 -0.02 -3.80
C ILE A 73 -9.02 -1.55 -3.82
N GLU A 74 -8.09 -2.28 -4.42
CA GLU A 74 -8.13 -3.75 -4.51
C GLU A 74 -8.20 -4.42 -3.14
N LYS A 75 -7.28 -4.05 -2.24
CA LYS A 75 -7.20 -4.60 -0.87
C LYS A 75 -8.45 -4.35 -0.02
N ASN A 76 -9.12 -3.21 -0.23
CA ASN A 76 -10.21 -2.77 0.63
C ASN A 76 -11.59 -3.08 0.04
N PHE A 77 -11.76 -3.10 -1.28
CA PHE A 77 -13.06 -3.23 -1.93
C PHE A 77 -13.23 -4.49 -2.80
N TYR A 78 -12.17 -5.09 -3.34
CA TYR A 78 -12.29 -6.21 -4.30
C TYR A 78 -11.80 -7.56 -3.76
N GLU A 79 -10.72 -7.62 -2.99
CA GLU A 79 -10.14 -8.88 -2.47
C GLU A 79 -10.90 -9.47 -1.26
N LYS A 80 -12.09 -8.97 -0.92
CA LYS A 80 -12.93 -9.54 0.13
C LYS A 80 -14.27 -9.95 -0.46
N SER A 81 -14.58 -11.25 -0.36
CA SER A 81 -15.88 -11.84 -0.72
C SER A 81 -17.07 -11.18 -0.01
N THR A 82 -16.79 -10.42 1.05
CA THR A 82 -17.70 -9.50 1.73
C THR A 82 -17.08 -8.12 1.74
N GLN A 83 -17.68 -7.19 1.00
CA GLN A 83 -17.33 -5.77 1.07
C GLN A 83 -17.44 -5.32 2.53
N LYS A 84 -16.33 -4.90 3.15
CA LYS A 84 -16.35 -4.40 4.52
C LYS A 84 -17.27 -3.19 4.55
N GLY A 85 -18.45 -3.35 5.15
CA GLY A 85 -19.36 -2.24 5.39
C GLY A 85 -18.60 -1.11 6.09
N ILE A 86 -19.09 0.12 5.93
CA ILE A 86 -18.52 1.37 6.45
C ILE A 86 -18.18 1.32 7.97
N PHE A 87 -18.63 0.28 8.68
CA PHE A 87 -18.48 0.06 10.12
C PHE A 87 -17.46 -1.00 10.56
N THR A 88 -16.69 -1.64 9.67
CA THR A 88 -15.77 -2.72 10.11
C THR A 88 -14.47 -2.17 10.70
N LEU A 89 -14.56 -1.68 11.93
CA LEU A 89 -13.43 -1.35 12.80
C LEU A 89 -12.51 -2.57 12.99
N SER A 90 -11.20 -2.30 12.84
CA SER A 90 -10.02 -3.11 13.17
C SER A 90 -9.73 -4.34 12.31
N SER A 91 -8.50 -4.37 11.79
CA SER A 91 -7.86 -5.52 11.13
C SER A 91 -7.74 -6.75 12.04
N GLU A 92 -7.78 -6.56 13.35
CA GLU A 92 -7.75 -7.63 14.37
C GLU A 92 -8.97 -8.55 14.28
N ASN A 93 -10.16 -8.03 13.94
CA ASN A 93 -11.37 -8.85 13.79
C ASN A 93 -11.29 -9.83 12.62
N LYS A 94 -10.52 -9.52 11.57
CA LYS A 94 -10.39 -10.42 10.40
C LYS A 94 -9.62 -11.70 10.74
N VAL A 95 -8.59 -11.59 11.58
CA VAL A 95 -7.79 -12.75 12.02
C VAL A 95 -8.62 -13.65 12.94
N ALA A 96 -9.47 -13.06 13.78
CA ALA A 96 -10.39 -13.81 14.63
C ALA A 96 -11.46 -14.54 13.80
N GLU A 97 -12.05 -13.87 12.80
CA GLU A 97 -13.03 -14.47 11.90
C GLU A 97 -12.44 -15.62 11.06
N GLU A 98 -11.25 -15.44 10.47
CA GLU A 98 -10.59 -16.48 9.67
C GLU A 98 -10.29 -17.74 10.50
N LYS A 99 -9.79 -17.57 11.73
CA LYS A 99 -9.59 -18.70 12.65
C LYS A 99 -10.89 -19.41 13.00
N MET A 100 -11.99 -18.68 13.15
CA MET A 100 -13.28 -19.28 13.47
C MET A 100 -13.83 -20.12 12.30
N TYR A 101 -13.69 -19.62 11.07
CA TYR A 101 -14.04 -20.39 9.87
C TYR A 101 -13.20 -21.66 9.73
N GLU A 102 -11.89 -21.58 9.97
CA GLU A 102 -10.98 -22.73 9.86
C GLU A 102 -11.28 -23.81 10.90
N VAL A 103 -11.65 -23.43 12.13
CA VAL A 103 -12.10 -24.37 13.17
C VAL A 103 -13.40 -25.05 12.77
N CYS A 104 -14.40 -24.29 12.31
CA CYS A 104 -15.69 -24.85 11.90
C CYS A 104 -15.56 -25.81 10.70
N GLU A 105 -14.68 -25.52 9.74
CA GLU A 105 -14.45 -26.40 8.59
C GLU A 105 -13.80 -27.73 9.00
N ASN A 106 -12.88 -27.70 9.96
CA ASN A 106 -12.20 -28.90 10.46
C ASN A 106 -13.13 -29.77 11.31
N GLU A 107 -14.00 -29.17 12.13
CA GLU A 107 -15.04 -29.91 12.86
C GLU A 107 -16.05 -30.56 11.91
N ALA A 108 -16.46 -29.86 10.84
CA ALA A 108 -17.37 -30.41 9.83
C ALA A 108 -16.77 -31.60 9.06
N LYS A 109 -15.45 -31.60 8.82
CA LYS A 109 -14.75 -32.73 8.19
C LYS A 109 -14.65 -33.94 9.13
N ASN A 110 -14.38 -33.71 10.41
CA ASN A 110 -14.28 -34.77 11.43
C ASN A 110 -15.62 -35.43 11.77
N LEU A 111 -16.75 -34.75 11.57
CA LEU A 111 -18.09 -35.31 11.76
C LEU A 111 -18.56 -36.19 10.57
N ASN A 112 -17.91 -36.08 9.41
CA ASN A 112 -18.24 -36.82 8.19
C ASN A 112 -17.22 -37.93 7.86
N SER A 113 -16.33 -38.24 8.81
CA SER A 113 -15.36 -39.35 8.79
C SER A 113 -15.69 -40.36 9.88
#